data_AF-A0A7S1Z2C8-F1
#
_entry.id   AF-A0A7S1Z2C8-F1
#
_cell.length_a   1.000
_cell.length_b   1.000
_cell.length_c   1.000
_cell.angle_alpha   90.00
_cell.angle_beta   90.00
_cell.angle_gamma   90.00
#
_symmetry.space_group_name_H-M   'P 1'
#
loop_
_entity.id
_entity.type
_entity.pdbx_description
1 polymer ?
#
loop_
_entity_poly.entity_id
_entity_poly.type
_entity_poly.pdbx_seq_one_letter_code
_entity_poly.pdbx_strand_id
1 'polypeptide(L)'
;MKKSLVTGSYHHPRGIFYGGSKLQQSNKLLSTFLQKELDVEQVDRVGLVDVHTGLGPKGFDTIITPNDEKSSYIDRDVLVSILQDDNLDIEKRIVAFGKDSSAASGYGDVVGTVEEGIGSLFSNAKKAILLCQEFGTINPIFVSQALREENAAYWHAPGMRIGAAQRVRGAFYLHNDPQWKADIVTRGADVFWKMFKYLESNEYS
;
A
#
# COMPACT_ATOMS: atom_id res chain seq x y z
N MET A 1 10.22 18.24 1.82
CA MET A 1 10.83 17.06 2.49
C MET A 1 10.01 15.78 2.36
N LYS A 2 8.66 15.78 2.50
CA LYS A 2 7.84 14.55 2.35
C LYS A 2 7.98 13.86 0.98
N LYS A 3 7.92 14.62 -0.13
CA LYS A 3 7.95 14.07 -1.50
C LYS A 3 9.20 13.22 -1.80
N SER A 4 10.40 13.73 -1.52
CA SER A 4 11.67 12.99 -1.75
C SER A 4 11.85 11.70 -0.94
N LEU A 5 11.07 11.51 0.13
CA LEU A 5 11.09 10.29 0.95
C LEU A 5 10.10 9.24 0.46
N VAL A 6 9.37 9.49 -0.63
CA VAL A 6 8.23 8.65 -0.99
C VAL A 6 8.14 8.42 -2.49
N THR A 7 8.48 9.42 -3.32
CA THR A 7 8.26 9.36 -4.76
C THR A 7 9.23 8.48 -5.56
N GLY A 8 10.10 7.72 -4.89
CA GLY A 8 11.07 6.86 -5.57
C GLY A 8 12.06 7.59 -6.48
N SER A 9 13.02 6.86 -7.04
CA SER A 9 13.88 7.33 -8.13
C SER A 9 14.35 6.16 -8.97
N TYR A 10 14.53 6.37 -10.27
CA TYR A 10 15.11 5.38 -11.19
C TYR A 10 16.51 5.77 -11.67
N HIS A 11 17.06 6.89 -11.19
CA HIS A 11 18.35 7.43 -11.63
C HIS A 11 19.47 7.26 -10.61
N HIS A 12 19.15 6.91 -9.36
CA HIS A 12 20.11 6.77 -8.28
C HIS A 12 20.05 5.37 -7.66
N PRO A 13 20.80 4.38 -8.21
CA PRO A 13 20.78 3.00 -7.74
C PRO A 13 21.13 2.77 -6.26
N ARG A 14 21.72 3.77 -5.59
CA ARG A 14 22.09 3.74 -4.17
C ARG A 14 21.16 4.57 -3.27
N GLY A 15 20.05 5.08 -3.80
CA GLY A 15 19.05 5.84 -3.06
C GLY A 15 18.05 4.93 -2.32
N ILE A 16 17.45 5.46 -1.25
CA ILE A 16 16.58 4.73 -0.30
C ILE A 16 15.26 4.25 -0.91
N PHE A 17 14.88 4.76 -2.08
CA PHE A 17 13.69 4.35 -2.82
C PHE A 17 14.00 4.14 -4.30
N TYR A 18 15.15 3.49 -4.58
CA TYR A 18 15.48 3.14 -5.95
C TYR A 18 14.49 2.09 -6.47
N GLY A 19 13.71 2.43 -7.50
CA GLY A 19 12.65 1.55 -8.05
C GLY A 19 13.18 0.35 -8.84
N GLY A 20 14.50 0.22 -9.00
CA GLY A 20 15.12 -0.86 -9.76
C GLY A 20 15.16 -0.60 -11.26
N SER A 21 15.60 -1.60 -12.01
CA SER A 21 15.61 -1.58 -13.49
C SER A 21 14.81 -2.71 -14.12
N LYS A 22 14.19 -3.55 -13.29
CA LYS A 22 13.42 -4.75 -13.66
C LYS A 22 12.34 -4.97 -12.62
N LEU A 23 11.29 -5.69 -13.02
CA LEU A 23 10.24 -6.13 -12.10
C LEU A 23 10.87 -6.94 -10.95
N GLN A 24 10.47 -6.61 -9.72
CA GLN A 24 10.96 -7.30 -8.54
C GLN A 24 10.46 -8.76 -8.53
N GLN A 25 11.30 -9.68 -8.01
CA GLN A 25 11.08 -11.12 -8.13
C GLN A 25 9.80 -11.63 -7.45
N SER A 26 9.39 -11.10 -6.29
CA SER A 26 8.12 -11.48 -5.65
C SER A 26 6.91 -11.05 -6.48
N ASN A 27 6.93 -9.88 -7.13
CA ASN A 27 5.86 -9.51 -8.05
C ASN A 27 5.79 -10.47 -9.24
N LYS A 28 6.94 -10.82 -9.83
CA LYS A 28 6.99 -11.83 -10.91
C LYS A 28 6.43 -13.18 -10.47
N LEU A 29 6.81 -13.66 -9.28
CA LEU A 29 6.34 -14.93 -8.74
C LEU A 29 4.82 -14.90 -8.47
N LEU A 30 4.32 -13.81 -7.90
CA LEU A 30 2.89 -13.64 -7.64
C LEU A 30 2.08 -13.63 -8.94
N SER A 31 2.48 -12.84 -9.94
CA SER A 31 1.79 -12.82 -11.25
C SER A 31 1.80 -14.20 -11.91
N THR A 32 2.95 -14.89 -11.89
CA THR A 32 3.07 -16.25 -12.45
C THR A 32 2.14 -17.23 -11.73
N PHE A 33 2.07 -17.15 -10.40
CA PHE A 33 1.18 -17.99 -9.60
C PHE A 33 -0.29 -17.73 -9.94
N LEU A 34 -0.73 -16.46 -9.96
CA LEU A 34 -2.11 -16.12 -10.27
C LEU A 34 -2.53 -16.57 -11.67
N GLN A 35 -1.70 -16.36 -12.68
CA GLN A 35 -1.97 -16.81 -14.06
C GLN A 35 -1.97 -18.33 -14.22
N LYS A 36 -1.27 -19.05 -13.34
CA LYS A 36 -1.22 -20.52 -13.35
C LYS A 36 -2.44 -21.14 -12.68
N GLU A 37 -2.89 -20.54 -11.58
CA GLU A 37 -3.94 -21.10 -10.73
C GLU A 37 -5.34 -20.58 -11.06
N LEU A 38 -5.45 -19.44 -11.74
CA LEU A 38 -6.71 -18.80 -12.12
C LEU A 38 -6.82 -18.66 -13.63
N ASP A 39 -8.02 -18.89 -14.16
CA ASP A 39 -8.38 -18.40 -15.49
C ASP A 39 -8.69 -16.90 -15.39
N VAL A 40 -7.64 -16.08 -15.43
CA VAL A 40 -7.71 -14.62 -15.22
C VAL A 40 -8.66 -13.92 -16.20
N GLU A 41 -8.89 -14.51 -17.38
CA GLU A 41 -9.82 -13.96 -18.39
C GLU A 41 -11.29 -14.16 -18.00
N GLN A 42 -11.59 -15.18 -17.19
CA GLN A 42 -12.94 -15.51 -16.69
C GLN A 42 -13.24 -14.90 -15.32
N VAL A 43 -12.29 -14.18 -14.72
CA VAL A 43 -12.52 -13.52 -13.43
C VAL A 43 -13.34 -12.25 -13.63
N ASP A 44 -14.63 -12.33 -13.28
CA ASP A 44 -15.57 -11.19 -13.37
C ASP A 44 -15.38 -10.16 -12.25
N ARG A 45 -14.84 -10.57 -11.09
CA ARG A 45 -14.78 -9.76 -9.87
C ARG A 45 -13.43 -9.90 -9.17
N VAL A 46 -12.81 -8.79 -8.81
CA VAL A 46 -11.47 -8.76 -8.20
C VAL A 46 -11.44 -7.82 -7.00
N GLY A 47 -10.87 -8.30 -5.89
CA GLY A 47 -10.55 -7.51 -4.71
C GLY A 47 -9.09 -7.69 -4.34
N LEU A 48 -8.36 -6.59 -4.18
CA LEU A 48 -6.99 -6.58 -3.69
C LEU A 48 -6.84 -5.48 -2.63
N VAL A 49 -6.34 -5.88 -1.47
CA VAL A 49 -5.91 -4.98 -0.40
C VAL A 49 -4.43 -5.19 -0.20
N ASP A 50 -3.62 -4.23 -0.63
CA ASP A 50 -2.19 -4.22 -0.34
C ASP A 50 -1.97 -3.60 1.05
N VAL A 51 -1.55 -4.42 2.02
CA VAL A 51 -1.44 -4.00 3.43
C VAL A 51 -0.02 -3.52 3.70
N HIS A 52 0.08 -2.23 4.04
CA HIS A 52 1.34 -1.56 4.34
C HIS A 52 1.39 -1.09 5.79
N THR A 53 2.60 -0.93 6.29
CA THR A 53 2.85 -0.10 7.47
C THR A 53 3.76 1.04 7.06
N GLY A 54 3.57 2.21 7.68
CA GLY A 54 4.33 3.38 7.30
C GLY A 54 3.79 4.65 7.94
N LEU A 55 3.42 5.60 7.09
CA LEU A 55 3.05 6.94 7.49
C LEU A 55 1.64 7.00 8.09
N GLY A 56 1.40 7.99 8.94
CA GLY A 56 0.10 8.23 9.58
C GLY A 56 0.11 8.00 11.09
N PRO A 57 -1.04 8.18 11.77
CA PRO A 57 -1.16 7.97 13.20
C PRO A 57 -1.00 6.49 13.56
N LYS A 58 -0.29 6.21 14.67
CA LYS A 58 -0.06 4.84 15.15
C LYS A 58 -1.36 4.05 15.24
N GLY A 59 -1.45 2.92 14.51
CA GLY A 59 -2.58 1.99 14.56
C GLY A 59 -3.80 2.44 13.74
N PHE A 60 -3.76 3.60 13.11
CA PHE A 60 -4.79 4.06 12.18
C PHE A 60 -4.38 3.76 10.75
N ASP A 61 -5.33 3.32 9.94
CA ASP A 61 -5.15 3.10 8.52
C ASP A 61 -5.50 4.34 7.69
N THR A 62 -4.78 4.48 6.59
CA THR A 62 -5.10 5.36 5.47
C THR A 62 -5.32 4.48 4.25
N ILE A 63 -6.46 4.68 3.58
CA ILE A 63 -6.81 3.99 2.34
C ILE A 63 -6.29 4.84 1.19
N ILE A 64 -5.30 4.31 0.47
CA ILE A 64 -4.65 5.02 -0.62
C ILE A 64 -5.11 4.40 -1.93
N THR A 65 -5.60 5.26 -2.82
CA THR A 65 -6.12 4.88 -4.13
C THR A 65 -5.24 5.43 -5.26
N PRO A 66 -5.15 4.71 -6.40
CA PRO A 66 -4.53 5.23 -7.61
C PRO A 66 -5.15 6.56 -8.05
N ASN A 67 -4.32 7.42 -8.63
CA ASN A 67 -4.68 8.81 -8.91
C ASN A 67 -5.38 9.01 -10.27
N ASP A 68 -5.42 7.98 -11.12
CA ASP A 68 -5.89 8.09 -12.49
C ASP A 68 -7.36 7.65 -12.58
N GLU A 69 -8.22 8.56 -13.02
CA GLU A 69 -9.63 8.31 -13.34
C GLU A 69 -9.80 7.20 -14.41
N LYS A 70 -8.74 6.91 -15.19
CA LYS A 70 -8.71 5.81 -16.17
C LYS A 70 -8.19 4.48 -15.59
N SER A 71 -7.51 4.51 -14.45
CA SER A 71 -6.98 3.31 -13.78
C SER A 71 -7.73 3.00 -12.47
N SER A 72 -8.70 3.84 -12.08
CA SER A 72 -9.43 3.65 -10.84
C SER A 72 -10.35 2.46 -11.01
N TYR A 73 -9.87 1.30 -10.55
CA TYR A 73 -10.63 0.07 -10.47
C TYR A 73 -11.98 0.28 -9.75
N ILE A 74 -12.05 1.28 -8.87
CA ILE A 74 -13.26 1.68 -8.16
C ILE A 74 -13.43 3.22 -8.17
N ASP A 75 -14.67 3.66 -8.38
CA ASP A 75 -15.09 5.06 -8.18
C ASP A 75 -14.97 5.45 -6.69
N ARG A 76 -14.47 6.65 -6.41
CA ARG A 76 -14.28 7.12 -5.02
C ARG A 76 -15.58 7.09 -4.22
N ASP A 77 -16.71 7.49 -4.81
CA ASP A 77 -18.00 7.53 -4.11
C ASP A 77 -18.47 6.11 -3.76
N VAL A 78 -18.21 5.15 -4.64
CA VAL A 78 -18.44 3.73 -4.37
C VAL A 78 -17.54 3.28 -3.21
N LEU A 79 -16.26 3.64 -3.21
CA LEU A 79 -15.35 3.26 -2.13
C LEU A 79 -15.74 3.88 -0.77
N VAL A 80 -16.15 5.15 -0.76
CA VAL A 80 -16.72 5.83 0.42
C VAL A 80 -17.94 5.07 0.91
N SER A 81 -18.86 4.68 0.02
CA SER A 81 -20.07 3.94 0.40
C SER A 81 -19.76 2.57 1.04
N ILE A 82 -18.71 1.89 0.57
CA ILE A 82 -18.28 0.58 1.10
C ILE A 82 -17.60 0.74 2.46
N LEU A 83 -16.74 1.75 2.60
CA LEU A 83 -15.85 1.92 3.75
C LEU A 83 -16.38 2.89 4.82
N GLN A 84 -17.59 3.41 4.63
CA GLN A 84 -18.25 4.29 5.59
C GLN A 84 -18.21 3.72 7.01
N ASP A 85 -17.93 4.59 7.97
CA ASP A 85 -17.95 4.31 9.40
C ASP A 85 -18.32 5.60 10.12
N ASP A 86 -19.40 5.58 10.90
CA ASP A 86 -19.93 6.74 11.60
C ASP A 86 -18.94 7.34 12.62
N ASN A 87 -17.93 6.57 13.01
CA ASN A 87 -16.91 6.99 13.97
C ASN A 87 -15.64 7.55 13.30
N LEU A 88 -15.55 7.55 11.97
CA LEU A 88 -14.37 7.97 11.23
C LEU A 88 -14.70 9.08 10.23
N ASP A 89 -13.79 10.04 10.14
CA ASP A 89 -13.79 11.03 9.07
C ASP A 89 -13.28 10.35 7.79
N ILE A 90 -14.23 9.84 6.98
CA ILE A 90 -13.93 9.04 5.79
C ILE A 90 -13.11 9.83 4.75
N GLU A 91 -13.32 11.15 4.68
CA GLU A 91 -12.57 12.03 3.77
C GLU A 91 -11.10 12.16 4.15
N LYS A 92 -10.77 12.02 5.44
CA LYS A 92 -9.39 11.97 5.90
C LYS A 92 -8.78 10.56 5.81
N ARG A 93 -9.62 9.53 5.81
CA ARG A 93 -9.19 8.12 5.74
C ARG A 93 -8.89 7.70 4.30
N ILE A 94 -9.67 8.15 3.32
CA ILE A 94 -9.48 7.82 1.89
C ILE A 94 -8.77 8.95 1.17
N VAL A 95 -7.58 8.66 0.67
CA VAL A 95 -6.71 9.64 -0.01
C VAL A 95 -6.33 9.12 -1.40
N ALA A 96 -6.21 10.04 -2.35
CA ALA A 96 -5.64 9.73 -3.66
C ALA A 96 -4.15 10.10 -3.67
N PHE A 97 -3.32 9.34 -4.38
CA PHE A 97 -1.88 9.62 -4.44
C PHE A 97 -1.60 11.08 -4.85
N GLY A 98 -0.94 11.90 -4.05
CA GLY A 98 -0.49 13.24 -4.47
C GLY A 98 -1.53 14.32 -4.78
N LYS A 99 -2.85 14.06 -4.67
CA LYS A 99 -3.88 15.11 -4.76
C LYS A 99 -4.15 15.79 -3.41
N ASP A 100 -3.91 15.10 -2.30
CA ASP A 100 -4.28 15.56 -0.97
C ASP A 100 -3.08 16.04 -0.15
N SER A 101 -3.28 17.04 0.73
CA SER A 101 -2.31 17.50 1.74
C SER A 101 -2.07 16.49 2.89
N SER A 102 -2.43 15.23 2.66
CA SER A 102 -2.40 14.11 3.62
C SER A 102 -1.02 13.44 3.70
N ALA A 103 -0.95 12.29 4.40
CA ALA A 103 0.22 11.40 4.35
C ALA A 103 0.57 11.00 2.90
N ALA A 104 -0.44 10.95 2.00
CA ALA A 104 -0.28 10.57 0.60
C ALA A 104 0.25 11.70 -0.32
N SER A 105 0.39 12.94 0.16
CA SER A 105 0.93 14.08 -0.60
C SER A 105 2.30 13.83 -1.24
N GLY A 106 3.11 12.92 -0.66
CA GLY A 106 4.43 12.55 -1.17
C GLY A 106 4.42 11.57 -2.35
N TYR A 107 3.28 10.94 -2.63
CA TYR A 107 3.20 9.84 -3.59
C TYR A 107 2.74 10.27 -5.00
N GLY A 108 2.58 11.57 -5.27
CA GLY A 108 1.95 12.04 -6.51
C GLY A 108 2.63 11.66 -7.83
N ASP A 109 3.91 11.28 -7.80
CA ASP A 109 4.63 10.80 -8.98
C ASP A 109 5.07 9.32 -8.83
N VAL A 110 4.44 8.57 -7.90
CA VAL A 110 4.69 7.13 -7.74
C VAL A 110 4.00 6.36 -8.87
N VAL A 111 4.74 5.43 -9.47
CA VAL A 111 4.31 4.58 -10.59
C VAL A 111 4.74 3.14 -10.32
N GLY A 112 4.03 2.16 -10.89
CA GLY A 112 4.39 0.75 -10.77
C GLY A 112 4.03 0.16 -9.42
N THR A 113 2.87 0.52 -8.88
CA THR A 113 2.38 -0.02 -7.61
C THR A 113 1.93 -1.47 -7.77
N VAL A 114 1.79 -2.20 -6.66
CA VAL A 114 1.38 -3.62 -6.70
C VAL A 114 -0.06 -3.74 -7.21
N GLU A 115 -0.93 -2.81 -6.83
CA GLU A 115 -2.32 -2.72 -7.27
C GLU A 115 -2.40 -2.55 -8.78
N GLU A 116 -1.59 -1.65 -9.35
CA GLU A 116 -1.53 -1.43 -10.81
C GLU A 116 -1.00 -2.68 -11.53
N GLY A 117 0.12 -3.24 -11.06
CA GLY A 117 0.75 -4.40 -11.67
C GLY A 117 -0.12 -5.67 -11.64
N ILE A 118 -0.70 -5.99 -10.48
CA ILE A 118 -1.57 -7.17 -10.33
C ILE A 118 -2.94 -6.93 -10.97
N GLY A 119 -3.50 -5.73 -10.83
CA GLY A 119 -4.78 -5.38 -11.46
C GLY A 119 -4.77 -5.51 -12.98
N SER A 120 -3.61 -5.24 -13.61
CA SER A 120 -3.45 -5.41 -15.07
C SER A 120 -3.67 -6.86 -15.56
N LEU A 121 -3.55 -7.86 -14.68
CA LEU A 121 -3.83 -9.26 -15.02
C LEU A 121 -5.33 -9.54 -15.20
N PHE A 122 -6.18 -8.69 -14.65
CA PHE A 122 -7.63 -8.89 -14.59
C PHE A 122 -8.38 -7.81 -15.38
N SER A 123 -7.88 -7.46 -16.58
CA SER A 123 -8.46 -6.41 -17.42
C SER A 123 -9.91 -6.67 -17.85
N ASN A 124 -10.38 -7.92 -17.76
CA ASN A 124 -11.76 -8.32 -18.10
C ASN A 124 -12.73 -8.24 -16.91
N ALA A 125 -12.23 -8.01 -15.70
CA ALA A 125 -13.07 -7.96 -14.51
C ALA A 125 -14.05 -6.79 -14.62
N LYS A 126 -15.34 -7.09 -14.44
CA LYS A 126 -16.43 -6.10 -14.45
C LYS A 126 -16.46 -5.28 -13.16
N LYS A 127 -15.99 -5.87 -12.06
CA LYS A 127 -16.00 -5.27 -10.73
C LYS A 127 -14.63 -5.44 -10.09
N ALA A 128 -13.89 -4.36 -9.92
CA ALA A 128 -12.54 -4.40 -9.39
C ALA A 128 -12.41 -3.44 -8.21
N ILE A 129 -11.76 -3.85 -7.13
CA ILE A 129 -11.38 -2.94 -6.05
C ILE A 129 -9.95 -3.26 -5.69
N LEU A 130 -9.04 -2.35 -6.02
CA LEU A 130 -7.63 -2.49 -5.72
C LEU A 130 -7.15 -1.24 -5.01
N LEU A 131 -6.69 -1.41 -3.78
CA LEU A 131 -6.26 -0.31 -2.92
C LEU A 131 -5.08 -0.71 -2.04
N CYS A 132 -4.38 0.30 -1.57
CA CYS A 132 -3.42 0.18 -0.49
C CYS A 132 -4.09 0.56 0.83
N GLN A 133 -3.86 -0.23 1.88
CA GLN A 133 -4.20 0.11 3.25
C GLN A 133 -2.91 0.29 4.06
N GLU A 134 -2.52 1.53 4.30
CA GLU A 134 -1.30 1.87 5.02
C GLU A 134 -1.59 2.18 6.50
N PHE A 135 -0.93 1.48 7.42
CA PHE A 135 -1.06 1.68 8.86
C PHE A 135 0.08 2.50 9.45
N GLY A 136 -0.26 3.54 10.20
CA GLY A 136 0.73 4.36 10.88
C GLY A 136 1.49 3.60 11.97
N THR A 137 2.77 3.95 12.13
CA THR A 137 3.71 3.27 13.06
C THR A 137 4.28 4.25 14.08
N ILE A 138 5.55 4.63 13.95
CA ILE A 138 6.22 5.65 14.76
C ILE A 138 6.27 6.98 14.01
N ASN A 139 6.79 8.02 14.66
CA ASN A 139 6.97 9.32 14.01
C ASN A 139 7.75 9.18 12.68
N PRO A 140 7.26 9.76 11.57
CA PRO A 140 7.90 9.68 10.25
C PRO A 140 9.38 10.09 10.21
N ILE A 141 9.81 10.96 11.14
CA ILE A 141 11.23 11.35 11.27
C ILE A 141 12.08 10.14 11.65
N PHE A 142 11.62 9.30 12.58
CA PHE A 142 12.34 8.10 13.00
C PHE A 142 12.29 6.99 11.96
N VAL A 143 11.18 6.86 11.22
CA VAL A 143 11.10 5.96 10.05
C VAL A 143 12.14 6.37 9.01
N SER A 144 12.19 7.66 8.68
CA SER A 144 13.15 8.22 7.71
C SER A 144 14.59 8.04 8.17
N GLN A 145 14.87 8.20 9.46
CA GLN A 145 16.19 7.96 10.03
C GLN A 145 16.60 6.49 9.87
N ALA A 146 15.73 5.55 10.25
CA ALA A 146 16.02 4.12 10.17
C ALA A 146 16.33 3.69 8.72
N LEU A 147 15.54 4.16 7.75
CA LEU A 147 15.75 3.90 6.33
C LEU A 147 17.08 4.46 5.81
N ARG A 148 17.45 5.68 6.23
CA ARG A 148 18.74 6.29 5.87
C ARG A 148 19.92 5.53 6.43
N GLU A 149 19.82 5.10 7.69
CA GLU A 149 20.86 4.31 8.36
C GLU A 149 21.04 2.94 7.71
N GLU A 150 19.95 2.27 7.35
CA GLU A 150 20.01 0.97 6.68
C GLU A 150 20.65 1.10 5.30
N ASN A 151 20.23 2.07 4.47
CA ASN A 151 20.84 2.26 3.16
C ASN A 151 22.33 2.61 3.28
N ALA A 152 22.72 3.45 4.25
CA ALA A 152 24.13 3.75 4.50
C ALA A 152 24.91 2.49 4.94
N ALA A 153 24.36 1.68 5.85
CA ALA A 153 24.97 0.42 6.26
C ALA A 153 25.07 -0.57 5.11
N TYR A 154 24.05 -0.62 4.24
CA TYR A 154 24.06 -1.44 3.04
C TYR A 154 25.27 -1.10 2.17
N TRP A 155 25.43 0.16 1.77
CA TRP A 155 26.47 0.55 0.81
C TRP A 155 27.87 0.72 1.42
N HIS A 156 27.97 1.10 2.70
CA HIS A 156 29.22 1.62 3.27
C HIS A 156 29.65 0.95 4.57
N ALA A 157 28.78 0.20 5.26
CA ALA A 157 29.14 -0.48 6.50
C ALA A 157 28.51 -1.88 6.60
N PRO A 158 28.96 -2.86 5.80
CA PRO A 158 28.38 -4.21 5.77
C PRO A 158 28.27 -4.89 7.14
N GLY A 159 29.24 -4.65 8.03
CA GLY A 159 29.24 -5.20 9.40
C GLY A 159 28.10 -4.66 10.29
N MET A 160 27.45 -3.57 9.91
CA MET A 160 26.33 -2.96 10.64
C MET A 160 24.96 -3.29 10.04
N ARG A 161 24.91 -3.99 8.90
CA ARG A 161 23.68 -4.25 8.14
C ARG A 161 22.59 -4.90 8.97
N ILE A 162 22.93 -5.94 9.76
CA ILE A 162 21.93 -6.67 10.56
C ILE A 162 21.26 -5.75 11.58
N GLY A 163 22.04 -4.95 12.31
CA GLY A 163 21.51 -4.02 13.29
C GLY A 163 20.67 -2.91 12.65
N ALA A 164 21.07 -2.41 11.48
CA ALA A 164 20.31 -1.39 10.76
C ALA A 164 18.99 -1.95 10.19
N ALA A 165 19.00 -3.17 9.63
CA ALA A 165 17.81 -3.87 9.18
C ALA A 165 16.82 -4.14 10.32
N GLN A 166 17.32 -4.49 11.52
CA GLN A 166 16.49 -4.63 12.72
C GLN A 166 15.83 -3.31 13.13
N ARG A 167 16.54 -2.18 13.01
CA ARG A 167 15.95 -0.85 13.29
C ARG A 167 14.87 -0.48 12.28
N VAL A 168 15.08 -0.74 10.99
CA VAL A 168 14.02 -0.56 9.98
C VAL A 168 12.83 -1.44 10.30
N ARG A 169 13.02 -2.73 10.59
CA ARG A 169 11.93 -3.62 11.00
C ARG A 169 11.18 -3.07 12.21
N GLY A 170 11.89 -2.58 13.23
CA GLY A 170 11.27 -1.98 14.42
C GLY A 170 10.51 -0.68 14.16
N ALA A 171 10.91 0.08 13.13
CA ALA A 171 10.19 1.28 12.71
C ALA A 171 8.86 0.95 12.02
N PHE A 172 8.82 -0.14 11.25
CA PHE A 172 7.64 -0.57 10.49
C PHE A 172 6.76 -1.62 11.20
N TYR A 173 7.28 -2.29 12.23
CA TYR A 173 6.57 -3.34 12.96
C TYR A 173 6.76 -3.21 14.46
N LEU A 174 5.73 -2.73 15.17
CA LEU A 174 5.77 -2.46 16.60
C LEU A 174 5.63 -3.76 17.41
N HIS A 175 6.71 -4.52 17.48
CA HIS A 175 6.71 -5.89 18.03
C HIS A 175 6.16 -5.99 19.46
N ASN A 176 6.40 -4.98 20.30
CA ASN A 176 6.00 -4.97 21.71
C ASN A 176 4.70 -4.19 22.00
N ASP A 177 3.99 -3.75 20.96
CA ASP A 177 2.74 -3.00 21.10
C ASP A 177 1.54 -3.91 20.73
N PRO A 178 0.91 -4.60 21.70
CA PRO A 178 -0.21 -5.48 21.43
C PRO A 178 -1.46 -4.73 20.95
N GLN A 179 -1.64 -3.47 21.37
CA GLN A 179 -2.77 -2.65 20.94
C GLN A 179 -2.64 -2.30 19.45
N TRP A 180 -1.47 -1.84 19.02
CA TRP A 180 -1.20 -1.56 17.60
C TRP A 180 -1.45 -2.78 16.72
N LYS A 181 -1.05 -3.99 17.18
CA LYS A 181 -1.33 -5.24 16.46
C LYS A 181 -2.83 -5.54 16.38
N ALA A 182 -3.55 -5.35 17.49
CA ALA A 182 -5.00 -5.53 17.53
C ALA A 182 -5.72 -4.54 16.59
N ASP A 183 -5.26 -3.29 16.55
CA ASP A 183 -5.80 -2.25 15.66
C ASP A 183 -5.61 -2.64 14.19
N ILE A 184 -4.41 -3.11 13.81
CA ILE A 184 -4.14 -3.59 12.44
C ILE A 184 -5.06 -4.73 12.05
N VAL A 185 -5.18 -5.75 12.90
CA VAL A 185 -6.04 -6.91 12.60
C VAL A 185 -7.49 -6.48 12.46
N THR A 186 -7.98 -5.65 13.38
CA THR A 186 -9.38 -5.22 13.42
C THR A 186 -9.73 -4.35 12.21
N ARG A 187 -8.95 -3.30 11.95
CA ARG A 187 -9.18 -2.38 10.83
C ARG A 187 -8.88 -3.01 9.47
N GLY A 188 -7.87 -3.88 9.41
CA GLY A 188 -7.54 -4.63 8.20
C GLY A 188 -8.65 -5.59 7.82
N ALA A 189 -9.16 -6.35 8.79
CA ALA A 189 -10.29 -7.25 8.58
C ALA A 189 -11.57 -6.48 8.22
N ASP A 190 -11.83 -5.31 8.82
CA ASP A 190 -12.98 -4.46 8.47
C ASP A 190 -13.00 -4.11 6.98
N VAL A 191 -11.88 -3.59 6.45
CA VAL A 191 -11.75 -3.25 5.02
C VAL A 191 -11.93 -4.49 4.15
N PHE A 192 -11.25 -5.59 4.48
CA PHE A 192 -11.38 -6.84 3.74
C PHE A 192 -12.83 -7.32 3.67
N TRP A 193 -13.55 -7.38 4.81
CA TRP A 193 -14.91 -7.91 4.85
C TRP A 193 -15.93 -6.98 4.17
N LYS A 194 -15.78 -5.66 4.30
CA LYS A 194 -16.63 -4.68 3.60
C LYS A 194 -16.45 -4.80 2.09
N MET A 195 -15.21 -4.88 1.61
CA MET A 195 -14.90 -5.11 0.20
C MET A 195 -15.42 -6.45 -0.30
N PHE A 196 -15.21 -7.53 0.45
CA PHE A 196 -15.67 -8.86 0.10
C PHE A 196 -17.20 -8.91 -0.06
N LYS A 197 -17.95 -8.36 0.90
CA LYS A 197 -19.43 -8.27 0.82
C LYS A 197 -19.90 -7.48 -0.39
N TYR A 198 -19.24 -6.37 -0.69
CA TYR A 198 -19.54 -5.60 -1.88
C TYR A 198 -19.26 -6.42 -3.15
N LEU A 199 -18.13 -7.12 -3.24
CA LEU A 199 -17.82 -7.96 -4.40
C LEU A 199 -18.79 -9.14 -4.55
N GLU A 200 -19.34 -9.69 -3.47
CA GLU A 200 -20.36 -10.74 -3.55
C GLU A 200 -21.73 -10.21 -4.00
N SER A 201 -22.05 -8.92 -3.76
CA SER A 201 -23.36 -8.38 -4.11
C SER A 201 -23.60 -8.40 -5.63
N ASN A 202 -24.80 -8.86 -6.02
CA ASN A 202 -25.25 -8.96 -7.42
C ASN A 202 -25.93 -7.68 -7.92
N GLU A 203 -25.92 -6.61 -7.14
CA GLU A 203 -26.53 -5.35 -7.54
C GLU A 203 -25.68 -4.73 -8.67
N TYR A 204 -26.32 -4.43 -9.81
CA TYR A 204 -25.79 -4.00 -11.11
C TYR A 204 -25.43 -5.12 -12.11
N SER A 205 -26.46 -5.85 -12.54
CA SER A 205 -26.59 -6.40 -13.91
C SER A 205 -27.62 -5.59 -14.69
#